data_AF-A0A956IR18-F1
#
_entry.id   AF-A0A956IR18-F1
#
_cell.length_a   1.000
_cell.length_b   1.000
_cell.length_c   1.000
_cell.angle_alpha   90.00
_cell.angle_beta   90.00
_cell.angle_gamma   90.00
#
_symmetry.space_group_name_H-M   'P 1'
#
loop_
_entity.id
_entity.type
_entity.pdbx_description
1 polymer ?
#
loop_
_entity_poly.entity_id
_entity_poly.type
_entity_poly.pdbx_seq_one_letter_code
_entity_poly.pdbx_strand_id
1 'polypeptide(L)'
;MSSSPPDPGQERAATLLSGFGRWAGRHRKKLIALCVVLSIPLGFHLFAVLRSRMQPPRVEIRPLALGESSGIRFANASQVAELGSRSDYVRRVGKLEEVRLVGNPTETGQAHARLLKAEMDRTETVVWGLFRQHVSSRLARALLLDLARLRYADLDSELSEDRRSEIAAQALSYQPDPFDSELPTYQRFVFLNALYDISLSFEQSPLIGCTTFTGKTASGGGLLARAFDFEVHPIFDKEKVVFLVREEGKLPFASVAWAGLVGVVSGMNSEGLSVVVHGARAGEPGVVGEPVVHALRRVLSDARTTARAVELLGERPPLVSHLVILNDAGGDARVIERVPG
;
A
#
# COMPACT_ATOMS: atom_id res chain seq x y z
N MET A 1 -32.27 -11.22 -68.00
CA MET A 1 -31.57 -10.79 -66.77
C MET A 1 -30.14 -11.32 -66.82
N SER A 2 -29.18 -10.44 -67.06
CA SER A 2 -27.75 -10.78 -67.15
C SER A 2 -27.17 -10.93 -65.75
N SER A 3 -26.88 -12.16 -65.32
CA SER A 3 -26.13 -12.41 -64.10
C SER A 3 -24.65 -12.11 -64.36
N SER A 4 -24.13 -11.04 -63.77
CA SER A 4 -22.69 -10.75 -63.77
C SER A 4 -21.90 -11.94 -63.21
N PRO A 5 -20.72 -12.26 -63.75
CA PRO A 5 -19.88 -13.34 -63.23
C PRO A 5 -19.49 -13.05 -61.78
N PRO A 6 -19.41 -14.09 -60.93
CA PRO A 6 -19.05 -13.91 -59.52
C PRO A 6 -17.67 -13.27 -59.42
N ASP A 7 -17.56 -12.30 -58.52
CA ASP A 7 -16.31 -11.62 -58.23
C ASP A 7 -15.26 -12.66 -57.78
N PRO A 8 -14.10 -12.78 -58.44
CA PRO A 8 -13.05 -13.74 -58.09
C PRO A 8 -12.56 -13.60 -56.64
N GLY A 9 -12.78 -12.44 -55.99
CA GLY A 9 -12.56 -12.26 -54.55
C GLY A 9 -13.55 -13.06 -53.68
N GLN A 10 -14.82 -13.16 -54.09
CA GLN A 10 -15.84 -13.93 -53.37
C GLN A 10 -15.63 -15.44 -53.49
N GLU A 11 -15.18 -15.91 -54.64
CA GLU A 11 -14.94 -17.34 -54.88
C GLU A 11 -13.74 -17.86 -54.07
N ARG A 12 -12.68 -17.03 -53.93
CA ARG A 12 -11.54 -17.32 -53.05
C ARG A 12 -11.93 -17.33 -51.58
N ALA A 13 -12.75 -16.37 -51.13
CA ALA A 13 -13.23 -16.32 -49.75
C ALA A 13 -14.10 -17.53 -49.38
N ALA A 14 -15.02 -17.94 -50.26
CA ALA A 14 -15.86 -19.12 -50.08
C ALA A 14 -15.03 -20.41 -50.01
N THR A 15 -14.00 -20.53 -50.85
CA THR A 15 -13.08 -21.67 -50.86
C THR A 15 -12.29 -21.77 -49.56
N LEU A 16 -11.77 -20.64 -49.05
CA LEU A 16 -11.06 -20.56 -47.77
C LEU A 16 -11.97 -20.92 -46.58
N LEU A 17 -13.20 -20.40 -46.55
CA LEU A 17 -14.19 -20.70 -45.51
C LEU A 17 -14.59 -22.19 -45.51
N SER A 18 -14.79 -22.78 -46.69
CA SER A 18 -15.09 -24.21 -46.81
C SER A 18 -13.90 -25.10 -46.41
N GLY A 19 -12.67 -24.66 -46.72
CA GLY A 19 -11.43 -25.31 -46.29
C GLY A 19 -11.25 -25.27 -44.77
N PHE A 20 -11.51 -24.12 -44.15
CA PHE A 20 -11.48 -23.95 -42.71
C PHE A 20 -12.55 -24.81 -42.02
N GLY A 21 -13.79 -24.86 -42.54
CA GLY A 21 -14.85 -25.70 -41.98
C GLY A 21 -14.51 -27.20 -41.99
N ARG A 22 -13.93 -27.72 -43.08
CA ARG A 22 -13.47 -29.12 -43.18
C ARG A 22 -12.26 -29.42 -42.28
N TRP A 23 -11.39 -28.44 -42.06
CA TRP A 23 -10.25 -28.56 -41.13
C TRP A 23 -10.72 -28.52 -39.67
N ALA A 24 -11.58 -27.56 -39.33
CA ALA A 24 -12.15 -27.42 -37.99
C ALA A 24 -13.00 -28.64 -37.59
N GLY A 25 -13.75 -29.22 -38.53
CA GLY A 25 -14.46 -30.48 -38.30
C GLY A 25 -13.53 -31.64 -37.95
N ARG A 26 -12.40 -31.79 -38.67
CA ARG A 26 -11.37 -32.81 -38.40
C ARG A 26 -10.64 -32.59 -37.07
N HIS A 27 -10.49 -31.33 -36.64
CA HIS A 27 -9.83 -30.97 -35.39
C HIS A 27 -10.79 -30.58 -34.27
N ARG A 28 -12.10 -30.85 -34.40
CA ARG A 28 -13.15 -30.39 -33.47
C ARG A 28 -12.82 -30.70 -32.01
N LYS A 29 -12.41 -31.93 -31.70
CA LYS A 29 -12.04 -32.32 -30.32
C LYS A 29 -10.84 -31.52 -29.79
N LYS A 30 -9.84 -31.25 -30.65
CA LYS A 30 -8.65 -30.45 -30.30
C LYS A 30 -9.00 -28.98 -30.11
N LEU A 31 -9.88 -28.43 -30.95
CA LEU A 31 -10.38 -27.06 -30.84
C LEU A 31 -11.22 -26.87 -29.57
N ILE A 32 -12.10 -27.82 -29.24
CA ILE A 32 -12.86 -27.81 -27.99
C ILE A 32 -11.90 -27.88 -26.78
N ALA A 33 -10.93 -28.80 -26.81
CA ALA A 33 -9.94 -28.90 -25.73
C ALA A 33 -9.14 -27.59 -25.58
N LEU A 34 -8.71 -26.98 -26.69
CA LEU A 34 -8.02 -25.70 -26.67
C LEU A 34 -8.91 -24.57 -26.12
N CYS A 35 -10.18 -24.49 -26.53
CA CYS A 35 -11.13 -23.53 -25.98
C CYS A 35 -11.31 -23.70 -24.46
N VAL A 36 -11.44 -24.94 -23.97
CA VAL A 36 -11.56 -25.23 -22.53
C VAL A 36 -10.30 -24.81 -21.77
N VAL A 37 -9.12 -25.17 -22.30
CA VAL A 37 -7.83 -24.82 -21.69
C VAL A 37 -7.62 -23.31 -21.64
N LEU A 38 -8.09 -22.55 -22.63
CA LEU A 38 -8.00 -21.08 -22.64
C LEU A 38 -9.10 -20.41 -21.81
N SER A 39 -10.30 -21.00 -21.74
CA SER A 39 -11.42 -20.42 -20.99
C SER A 39 -11.25 -20.55 -19.48
N ILE A 40 -10.57 -21.59 -19.00
CA ILE A 40 -10.37 -21.80 -17.55
C ILE A 40 -9.55 -20.66 -16.92
N PRO A 41 -8.35 -20.29 -17.42
CA PRO A 41 -7.57 -19.18 -16.87
C PRO A 41 -8.29 -17.84 -16.99
N LEU A 42 -8.98 -17.59 -18.11
CA LEU A 42 -9.74 -16.35 -18.30
C LEU A 42 -10.93 -16.27 -17.35
N GLY A 43 -11.67 -17.38 -17.18
CA GLY A 43 -12.78 -17.48 -16.24
C GLY A 43 -12.32 -17.34 -14.79
N PHE A 44 -11.17 -17.94 -14.44
CA PHE A 44 -10.55 -17.78 -13.12
C PHE A 44 -10.14 -16.32 -12.87
N HIS A 45 -9.47 -15.68 -13.83
CA HIS A 45 -9.10 -14.26 -13.74
C HIS A 45 -10.33 -13.36 -13.55
N LEU A 46 -11.37 -13.56 -14.36
CA LEU A 46 -12.61 -12.81 -14.23
C LEU A 46 -13.28 -13.03 -12.87
N PHE A 47 -13.34 -14.28 -12.40
CA PHE A 47 -13.86 -14.60 -11.08
C PHE A 47 -13.05 -13.91 -9.96
N ALA A 48 -11.72 -13.98 -10.03
CA ALA A 48 -10.84 -13.35 -9.06
C ALA A 48 -11.05 -11.83 -9.01
N VAL A 49 -11.10 -11.16 -10.17
CA VAL A 49 -11.37 -9.72 -10.28
C VAL A 49 -12.74 -9.36 -9.71
N LEU A 50 -13.79 -10.11 -10.06
CA LEU A 50 -15.16 -9.80 -9.61
C LEU A 50 -15.35 -10.05 -8.10
N ARG A 51 -14.76 -11.12 -7.55
CA ARG A 51 -14.86 -11.45 -6.12
C ARG A 51 -14.05 -10.53 -5.22
N SER A 52 -12.91 -10.03 -5.70
CA SER A 52 -11.94 -9.27 -4.88
C SER A 52 -11.96 -7.76 -5.13
N ARG A 53 -12.94 -7.26 -5.88
CA ARG A 53 -12.96 -5.85 -6.26
C ARG A 53 -13.24 -4.96 -5.05
N MET A 54 -12.23 -4.20 -4.61
CA MET A 54 -12.38 -3.17 -3.59
C MET A 54 -12.93 -1.88 -4.20
N GLN A 55 -13.98 -1.34 -3.61
CA GLN A 55 -14.55 -0.05 -4.00
C GLN A 55 -14.09 1.01 -3.00
N PRO A 56 -13.46 2.11 -3.46
CA PRO A 56 -13.09 3.18 -2.55
C PRO A 56 -14.36 3.77 -1.92
N PRO A 57 -14.38 4.08 -0.60
CA PRO A 57 -15.45 4.86 -0.01
C PRO A 57 -15.60 6.21 -0.72
N ARG A 58 -16.80 6.79 -0.64
CA ARG A 58 -17.06 8.12 -1.19
C ARG A 58 -16.37 9.17 -0.33
N VAL A 59 -15.40 9.86 -0.91
CA VAL A 59 -14.68 10.98 -0.30
C VAL A 59 -14.72 12.20 -1.22
N GLU A 60 -14.74 13.39 -0.65
CA GLU A 60 -14.79 14.65 -1.40
C GLU A 60 -13.36 15.12 -1.70
N ILE A 61 -12.94 15.02 -2.97
CA ILE A 61 -11.64 15.52 -3.41
C ILE A 61 -11.76 16.98 -3.80
N ARG A 62 -11.04 17.86 -3.11
CA ARG A 62 -11.04 19.30 -3.40
C ARG A 62 -9.95 19.63 -4.42
N PRO A 63 -10.10 20.65 -5.28
CA PRO A 63 -8.99 21.10 -6.11
C PRO A 63 -7.80 21.54 -5.23
N LEU A 64 -6.65 20.89 -5.41
CA LEU A 64 -5.43 21.19 -4.66
C LEU A 64 -4.38 21.75 -5.61
N ALA A 65 -4.08 23.04 -5.46
CA ALA A 65 -3.00 23.71 -6.19
C ALA A 65 -1.68 23.45 -5.49
N LEU A 66 -0.69 22.94 -6.24
CA LEU A 66 0.67 22.81 -5.74
C LEU A 66 1.42 24.11 -6.02
N GLY A 67 2.24 24.53 -5.08
CA GLY A 67 3.21 25.60 -5.30
C GLY A 67 4.55 25.25 -4.69
N GLU A 68 5.55 26.04 -5.08
CA GLU A 68 6.92 25.87 -4.60
C GLU A 68 7.52 27.25 -4.30
N SER A 69 8.20 27.35 -3.15
CA SER A 69 8.94 28.54 -2.76
C SER A 69 10.12 28.15 -1.89
N SER A 70 11.30 28.71 -2.18
CA SER A 70 12.53 28.45 -1.40
C SER A 70 12.85 26.96 -1.22
N GLY A 71 12.56 26.13 -2.23
CA GLY A 71 12.78 24.68 -2.20
C GLY A 71 11.80 23.89 -1.31
N ILE A 72 10.68 24.52 -0.91
CA ILE A 72 9.57 23.88 -0.20
C ILE A 72 8.38 23.77 -1.14
N ARG A 73 7.91 22.53 -1.36
CA ARG A 73 6.66 22.24 -2.05
C ARG A 73 5.52 22.30 -1.05
N PHE A 74 4.42 22.97 -1.35
CA PHE A 74 3.25 23.04 -0.47
C PHE A 74 1.98 22.75 -1.23
N ALA A 75 1.00 22.23 -0.49
CA ALA A 75 -0.35 22.04 -0.96
C ALA A 75 -1.18 23.29 -0.59
N ASN A 76 -1.92 23.81 -1.56
CA ASN A 76 -2.74 25.03 -1.50
C ASN A 76 -1.95 26.36 -1.49
N ALA A 77 -1.68 26.89 -2.69
CA ALA A 77 -0.79 28.03 -2.91
C ALA A 77 -1.24 29.40 -2.36
N SER A 78 -2.48 29.53 -1.89
CA SER A 78 -2.96 30.74 -1.23
C SER A 78 -2.39 30.94 0.19
N GLN A 79 -1.72 29.93 0.76
CA GLN A 79 -1.16 29.98 2.12
C GLN A 79 0.36 30.25 2.18
N VAL A 80 1.00 30.64 1.07
CA VAL A 80 2.45 30.94 0.99
C VAL A 80 2.91 31.96 2.04
N ALA A 81 2.05 32.91 2.41
CA ALA A 81 2.36 33.97 3.38
C ALA A 81 2.44 33.46 4.83
N GLU A 82 1.91 32.27 5.12
CA GLU A 82 1.93 31.64 6.43
C GLU A 82 2.55 30.25 6.32
N LEU A 83 3.89 30.19 6.28
CA LEU A 83 4.69 29.02 6.69
C LEU A 83 4.50 28.70 8.19
N GLY A 84 3.28 28.85 8.70
CA GLY A 84 2.85 28.58 10.06
C GLY A 84 2.24 27.18 10.21
N SER A 85 1.60 26.95 11.36
CA SER A 85 1.16 25.63 11.85
C SER A 85 0.02 24.95 11.09
N ARG A 86 -0.34 25.38 9.87
CA ARG A 86 -1.55 24.89 9.17
C ARG A 86 -1.36 24.40 7.73
N SER A 87 -0.17 24.53 7.15
CA SER A 87 0.07 24.09 5.77
C SER A 87 0.71 22.71 5.67
N ASP A 88 0.27 21.94 4.67
CA ASP A 88 0.91 20.73 4.19
C ASP A 88 2.13 21.07 3.33
N TYR A 89 3.25 20.40 3.54
CA TYR A 89 4.46 20.65 2.76
C TYR A 89 5.37 19.44 2.62
N VAL A 90 6.29 19.56 1.67
CA VAL A 90 7.51 18.74 1.56
C VAL A 90 8.69 19.67 1.48
N ARG A 91 9.70 19.40 2.31
CA ARG A 91 11.00 20.06 2.22
C ARG A 91 12.11 19.05 2.36
N ARG A 92 13.28 19.38 1.82
CA ARG A 92 14.47 18.55 1.97
C ARG A 92 15.28 19.01 3.18
N VAL A 93 15.53 18.10 4.12
CA VAL A 93 16.38 18.32 5.28
C VAL A 93 17.59 17.39 5.18
N GLY A 94 18.72 17.94 4.72
CA GLY A 94 19.90 17.15 4.39
C GLY A 94 19.61 16.12 3.30
N LYS A 95 19.70 14.83 3.63
CA LYS A 95 19.43 13.73 2.70
C LYS A 95 17.98 13.24 2.71
N LEU A 96 17.18 13.64 3.68
CA LEU A 96 15.82 13.13 3.89
C LEU A 96 14.78 14.14 3.39
N GLU A 97 13.63 13.63 2.98
CA GLU A 97 12.44 14.44 2.79
C GLU A 97 11.65 14.48 4.09
N GLU A 98 11.30 15.69 4.51
CA GLU A 98 10.39 15.93 5.61
C GLU A 98 9.06 16.39 5.05
N VAL A 99 7.99 15.75 5.47
CA VAL A 99 6.64 15.93 4.94
C VAL A 99 5.71 16.24 6.08
N ARG A 100 4.99 17.33 5.97
CA ARG A 100 3.96 17.69 6.93
C ARG A 100 2.58 17.47 6.33
N LEU A 101 1.74 16.73 7.06
CA LEU A 101 0.36 16.44 6.66
C LEU A 101 -0.58 16.85 7.80
N VAL A 102 -1.57 17.68 7.50
CA VAL A 102 -2.51 18.23 8.48
C VAL A 102 -3.94 18.14 7.96
N GLY A 103 -4.87 17.73 8.83
CA GLY A 103 -6.30 17.82 8.56
C GLY A 103 -7.04 16.52 8.85
N ASN A 104 -8.22 16.40 8.26
CA ASN A 104 -8.99 15.16 8.31
C ASN A 104 -8.42 14.10 7.35
N PRO A 105 -8.87 12.83 7.42
CA PRO A 105 -8.34 11.73 6.60
C PRO A 105 -8.34 12.00 5.09
N THR A 106 -9.35 12.71 4.57
CA THR A 106 -9.45 13.01 3.14
C THR A 106 -8.39 14.05 2.73
N GLU A 107 -8.21 15.09 3.55
CA GLU A 107 -7.24 16.16 3.31
C GLU A 107 -5.81 15.64 3.38
N THR A 108 -5.49 14.83 4.40
CA THR A 108 -4.16 14.23 4.57
C THR A 108 -3.82 13.29 3.42
N GLY A 109 -4.75 12.42 3.00
CA GLY A 109 -4.55 11.48 1.90
C GLY A 109 -4.35 12.19 0.56
N GLN A 110 -5.14 13.24 0.32
CA GLN A 110 -4.98 14.07 -0.86
C GLN A 110 -3.62 14.79 -0.88
N ALA A 111 -3.25 15.47 0.21
CA ALA A 111 -1.98 16.16 0.31
C ALA A 111 -0.81 15.19 0.13
N HIS A 112 -0.85 14.02 0.76
CA HIS A 112 0.15 12.95 0.63
C HIS A 112 0.40 12.60 -0.83
N ALA A 113 -0.63 12.21 -1.57
CA ALA A 113 -0.49 11.78 -2.96
C ALA A 113 0.02 12.89 -3.88
N ARG A 114 -0.47 14.13 -3.70
CA ARG A 114 -0.12 15.26 -4.56
C ARG A 114 1.30 15.74 -4.31
N LEU A 115 1.70 15.81 -3.05
CA LEU A 115 3.02 16.28 -2.65
C LEU A 115 4.12 15.26 -2.92
N LEU A 116 3.83 13.96 -2.79
CA LEU A 116 4.81 12.88 -2.92
C LEU A 116 4.67 12.05 -4.21
N LYS A 117 3.95 12.57 -5.22
CA LYS A 117 3.68 11.87 -6.49
C LYS A 117 4.96 11.29 -7.10
N ALA A 118 6.02 12.08 -7.20
CA ALA A 118 7.27 11.68 -7.86
C ALA A 118 8.03 10.61 -7.07
N GLU A 119 8.01 10.68 -5.74
CA GLU A 119 8.61 9.72 -4.82
C GLU A 119 7.87 8.38 -4.86
N MET A 120 6.54 8.44 -4.88
CA MET A 120 5.67 7.27 -5.02
C MET A 120 5.87 6.58 -6.38
N ASP A 121 5.91 7.35 -7.47
CA ASP A 121 6.19 6.82 -8.82
C ASP A 121 7.53 6.08 -8.88
N ARG A 122 8.58 6.64 -8.28
CA ARG A 122 9.92 6.01 -8.22
C ARG A 122 9.91 4.72 -7.42
N THR A 123 9.33 4.75 -6.23
CA THR A 123 9.25 3.57 -5.34
C THR A 123 8.48 2.44 -5.99
N GLU A 124 7.30 2.72 -6.54
CA GLU A 124 6.50 1.70 -7.20
C GLU A 124 7.11 1.20 -8.51
N THR A 125 7.78 2.06 -9.29
CA THR A 125 8.50 1.62 -10.50
C THR A 125 9.53 0.54 -10.15
N VAL A 126 10.24 0.71 -9.03
CA VAL A 126 11.19 -0.30 -8.53
C VAL A 126 10.46 -1.57 -8.11
N VAL A 127 9.39 -1.48 -7.32
CA VAL A 127 8.62 -2.65 -6.86
C VAL A 127 8.09 -3.46 -8.05
N TRP A 128 7.45 -2.80 -9.02
CA TRP A 128 6.96 -3.46 -10.24
C TRP A 128 8.11 -3.97 -11.12
N GLY A 129 9.24 -3.27 -11.16
CA GLY A 129 10.47 -3.71 -11.80
C GLY A 129 10.96 -5.05 -11.24
N LEU A 130 11.07 -5.14 -9.91
CA LEU A 130 11.48 -6.36 -9.20
C LEU A 130 10.49 -7.51 -9.42
N PHE A 131 9.19 -7.23 -9.39
CA PHE A 131 8.18 -8.26 -9.65
C PHE A 131 8.31 -8.81 -11.08
N ARG A 132 8.53 -7.94 -12.08
CA ARG A 132 8.77 -8.34 -13.47
C ARG A 132 10.09 -9.10 -13.65
N GLN A 133 11.12 -8.75 -12.88
CA GLN A 133 12.42 -9.43 -12.92
C GLN A 133 12.32 -10.85 -12.35
N HIS A 134 11.69 -11.03 -11.19
CA HIS A 134 11.58 -12.33 -10.52
C HIS A 134 10.52 -13.24 -11.17
N VAL A 135 9.44 -12.66 -11.69
CA VAL A 135 8.38 -13.38 -12.38
C VAL A 135 8.27 -12.84 -13.80
N SER A 136 9.12 -13.31 -14.71
CA SER A 136 9.22 -12.80 -16.08
C SER A 136 7.99 -13.07 -16.95
N SER A 137 7.25 -14.15 -16.67
CA SER A 137 6.02 -14.50 -17.38
C SER A 137 4.85 -13.60 -17.00
N ARG A 138 4.24 -12.93 -17.98
CA ARG A 138 3.03 -12.10 -17.79
C ARG A 138 1.85 -12.90 -17.25
N LEU A 139 1.67 -14.13 -17.72
CA LEU A 139 0.60 -15.02 -17.26
C LEU A 139 0.81 -15.47 -15.82
N ALA A 140 2.05 -15.79 -15.45
CA ALA A 140 2.37 -16.13 -14.06
C ALA A 140 2.16 -14.93 -13.12
N ARG A 141 2.57 -13.72 -13.54
CA ARG A 141 2.29 -12.49 -12.78
C ARG A 141 0.80 -12.25 -12.59
N ALA A 142 0.00 -12.40 -13.65
CA ALA A 142 -1.45 -12.27 -13.57
C ALA A 142 -2.04 -13.27 -12.58
N LEU A 143 -1.63 -14.54 -12.65
CA LEU A 143 -2.07 -15.57 -11.72
C LEU A 143 -1.69 -15.26 -10.26
N LEU A 144 -0.45 -14.81 -10.01
CA LEU A 144 -0.02 -14.43 -8.65
C LEU A 144 -0.81 -13.23 -8.11
N LEU A 145 -1.09 -12.23 -8.96
CA LEU A 145 -1.95 -11.11 -8.59
C LEU A 145 -3.39 -11.57 -8.31
N ASP A 146 -3.94 -12.49 -9.10
CA ASP A 146 -5.28 -13.06 -8.88
C ASP A 146 -5.36 -13.86 -7.57
N LEU A 147 -4.32 -14.61 -7.24
CA LEU A 147 -4.22 -15.33 -5.96
C LEU A 147 -4.10 -14.35 -4.79
N ALA A 148 -3.27 -13.30 -4.91
CA ALA A 148 -3.15 -12.26 -3.88
C ALA A 148 -4.48 -11.51 -3.67
N ARG A 149 -5.14 -11.15 -4.76
CA ARG A 149 -6.49 -10.56 -4.79
C ARG A 149 -7.50 -11.39 -4.03
N LEU A 150 -7.55 -12.69 -4.30
CA LEU A 150 -8.47 -13.61 -3.62
C LEU A 150 -8.12 -13.78 -2.13
N ARG A 151 -6.82 -13.90 -1.81
CA ARG A 151 -6.34 -14.07 -0.44
C ARG A 151 -6.67 -12.85 0.44
N TYR A 152 -6.52 -11.65 -0.09
CA TYR A 152 -6.72 -10.38 0.63
C TYR A 152 -7.96 -9.63 0.14
N ALA A 153 -8.99 -10.36 -0.31
CA ALA A 153 -10.17 -9.79 -0.95
C ALA A 153 -10.92 -8.80 -0.07
N ASP A 154 -10.92 -9.03 1.24
CA ASP A 154 -11.70 -8.29 2.22
C ASP A 154 -10.81 -7.42 3.13
N LEU A 155 -9.53 -7.23 2.78
CA LEU A 155 -8.53 -6.52 3.60
C LEU A 155 -8.88 -5.05 3.88
N ASP A 156 -9.57 -4.37 2.96
CA ASP A 156 -9.99 -2.98 3.19
C ASP A 156 -11.07 -2.88 4.29
N SER A 157 -11.85 -3.93 4.51
CA SER A 157 -12.86 -4.01 5.57
C SER A 157 -12.23 -4.03 6.98
N GLU A 158 -11.00 -4.55 7.09
CA GLU A 158 -10.22 -4.61 8.33
C GLU A 158 -9.64 -3.25 8.76
N LEU A 159 -9.59 -2.29 7.83
CA LEU A 159 -9.12 -0.93 8.12
C LEU A 159 -10.18 -0.12 8.86
N SER A 160 -9.77 0.87 9.67
CA SER A 160 -10.73 1.85 10.19
C SER A 160 -11.33 2.68 9.06
N GLU A 161 -12.50 3.29 9.32
CA GLU A 161 -13.14 4.20 8.36
C GLU A 161 -12.21 5.34 7.94
N ASP A 162 -11.51 5.96 8.91
CA ASP A 162 -10.52 7.00 8.64
C ASP A 162 -9.41 6.50 7.71
N ARG A 163 -8.88 5.29 7.93
CA ARG A 163 -7.81 4.74 7.08
C ARG A 163 -8.31 4.43 5.67
N ARG A 164 -9.51 3.88 5.52
CA ARG A 164 -10.13 3.67 4.20
C ARG A 164 -10.32 4.99 3.46
N SER A 165 -10.83 6.02 4.14
CA SER A 165 -11.05 7.35 3.55
C SER A 165 -9.74 8.02 3.15
N GLU A 166 -8.70 7.93 3.97
CA GLU A 166 -7.37 8.48 3.64
C GLU A 166 -6.73 7.77 2.43
N ILE A 167 -6.77 6.44 2.40
CA ILE A 167 -6.23 5.66 1.27
C ILE A 167 -7.05 5.91 0.01
N ALA A 168 -8.38 6.06 0.11
CA ALA A 168 -9.24 6.42 -1.01
C ALA A 168 -8.90 7.81 -1.57
N ALA A 169 -8.71 8.80 -0.69
CA ALA A 169 -8.34 10.14 -1.09
C ALA A 169 -6.96 10.20 -1.73
N GLN A 170 -6.01 9.41 -1.20
CA GLN A 170 -4.68 9.22 -1.77
C GLN A 170 -4.78 8.63 -3.18
N ALA A 171 -5.55 7.54 -3.37
CA ALA A 171 -5.72 6.88 -4.66
C ALA A 171 -6.38 7.78 -5.71
N LEU A 172 -7.43 8.53 -5.34
CA LEU A 172 -8.11 9.45 -6.23
C LEU A 172 -7.23 10.67 -6.61
N SER A 173 -6.34 11.09 -5.72
CA SER A 173 -5.46 12.25 -5.92
C SER A 173 -4.13 11.93 -6.63
N TYR A 174 -3.79 10.64 -6.75
CA TYR A 174 -2.56 10.14 -7.39
C TYR A 174 -2.58 10.18 -8.93
N GLN A 175 -3.56 10.84 -9.54
CA GLN A 175 -3.70 10.85 -11.00
C GLN A 175 -2.69 11.80 -11.70
N PRO A 176 -2.18 11.43 -12.89
CA PRO A 176 -2.36 10.14 -13.57
C PRO A 176 -1.55 9.01 -12.90
N ASP A 177 -2.18 7.85 -12.77
CA ASP A 177 -1.57 6.64 -12.20
C ASP A 177 -0.89 5.79 -13.30
N PRO A 178 0.44 5.66 -13.31
CA PRO A 178 1.14 4.88 -14.33
C PRO A 178 1.01 3.36 -14.17
N PHE A 179 0.40 2.88 -13.08
CA PHE A 179 0.27 1.45 -12.73
C PHE A 179 -1.18 0.97 -12.68
N ASP A 180 -2.15 1.80 -13.08
CA ASP A 180 -3.58 1.48 -13.03
C ASP A 180 -3.95 0.22 -13.85
N SER A 181 -3.19 -0.03 -14.92
CA SER A 181 -3.32 -1.20 -15.79
C SER A 181 -2.88 -2.53 -15.16
N GLU A 182 -2.08 -2.49 -14.09
CA GLU A 182 -1.63 -3.70 -13.38
C GLU A 182 -2.61 -4.08 -12.26
N LEU A 183 -3.07 -3.09 -11.48
CA LEU A 183 -4.02 -3.24 -10.37
C LEU A 183 -4.75 -1.90 -10.14
N PRO A 184 -6.09 -1.88 -9.95
CA PRO A 184 -6.80 -0.63 -9.69
C PRO A 184 -6.19 0.14 -8.51
N THR A 185 -6.01 1.46 -8.66
CA THR A 185 -5.23 2.31 -7.75
C THR A 185 -5.58 2.13 -6.29
N TYR A 186 -6.88 2.16 -5.94
CA TYR A 186 -7.31 2.00 -4.54
C TYR A 186 -6.94 0.63 -3.98
N GLN A 187 -7.26 -0.45 -4.69
CA GLN A 187 -6.91 -1.81 -4.28
C GLN A 187 -5.39 -1.98 -4.14
N ARG A 188 -4.62 -1.41 -5.07
CA ARG A 188 -3.16 -1.40 -5.00
C ARG A 188 -2.65 -0.66 -3.78
N PHE A 189 -3.22 0.50 -3.45
CA PHE A 189 -2.83 1.26 -2.26
C PHE A 189 -3.23 0.58 -0.96
N VAL A 190 -4.35 -0.14 -0.90
CA VAL A 190 -4.68 -0.99 0.26
C VAL A 190 -3.59 -2.05 0.45
N PHE A 191 -3.17 -2.73 -0.63
CA PHE A 191 -2.10 -3.74 -0.55
C PHE A 191 -0.74 -3.12 -0.20
N LEU A 192 -0.39 -1.97 -0.76
CA LEU A 192 0.86 -1.27 -0.43
C LEU A 192 0.88 -0.78 1.03
N ASN A 193 -0.28 -0.40 1.58
CA ASN A 193 -0.42 -0.05 2.98
C ASN A 193 -0.46 -1.25 3.94
N ALA A 194 -0.55 -2.46 3.40
CA ALA A 194 -0.35 -3.72 4.13
C ALA A 194 0.91 -4.47 3.65
N LEU A 195 1.79 -3.83 2.88
CA LEU A 195 2.94 -4.50 2.24
C LEU A 195 3.85 -5.14 3.28
N TYR A 196 4.06 -4.47 4.41
CA TYR A 196 4.83 -4.99 5.52
C TYR A 196 4.24 -6.31 6.04
N ASP A 197 2.95 -6.33 6.35
CA ASP A 197 2.23 -7.51 6.84
C ASP A 197 2.17 -8.65 5.81
N ILE A 198 1.84 -8.32 4.56
CA ILE A 198 1.82 -9.27 3.44
C ILE A 198 3.21 -9.89 3.26
N SER A 199 4.28 -9.10 3.36
CA SER A 199 5.64 -9.60 3.21
C SER A 199 6.06 -10.55 4.35
N LEU A 200 5.55 -10.34 5.58
CA LEU A 200 5.76 -11.25 6.71
C LEU A 200 5.02 -12.59 6.55
N SER A 201 3.95 -12.63 5.75
CA SER A 201 3.20 -13.85 5.47
C SER A 201 3.98 -14.85 4.60
N PHE A 202 5.05 -14.42 3.94
CA PHE A 202 5.94 -15.32 3.20
C PHE A 202 6.94 -15.95 4.18
N GLU A 203 6.62 -17.17 4.61
CA GLU A 203 7.46 -17.96 5.50
C GLU A 203 8.92 -17.97 5.04
N GLN A 204 9.83 -17.66 5.97
CA GLN A 204 11.28 -17.65 5.77
C GLN A 204 11.86 -16.52 4.92
N SER A 205 11.09 -15.50 4.55
CA SER A 205 11.63 -14.31 3.87
C SER A 205 12.76 -13.65 4.68
N PRO A 206 14.00 -13.53 4.13
CA PRO A 206 15.09 -12.80 4.77
C PRO A 206 14.95 -11.27 4.63
N LEU A 207 13.84 -10.79 4.06
CA LEU A 207 13.68 -9.40 3.63
C LEU A 207 13.37 -8.44 4.78
N ILE A 208 13.04 -8.94 5.98
CA ILE A 208 12.73 -8.10 7.14
C ILE A 208 13.60 -8.53 8.32
N GLY A 209 14.46 -7.61 8.75
CA GLY A 209 15.27 -7.69 9.96
C GLY A 209 15.07 -6.44 10.82
N CYS A 210 15.10 -6.59 12.13
CA CYS A 210 14.93 -5.47 13.05
C CYS A 210 15.77 -5.71 14.31
N THR A 211 16.41 -4.66 14.81
CA THR A 211 17.07 -4.66 16.13
C THR A 211 16.64 -3.41 16.89
N THR A 212 16.25 -3.54 18.16
CA THR A 212 15.84 -2.39 18.99
C THR A 212 16.52 -2.42 20.35
N PHE A 213 16.94 -1.24 20.79
CA PHE A 213 17.35 -0.95 22.16
C PHE A 213 16.36 0.05 22.77
N THR A 214 15.87 -0.22 23.97
CA THR A 214 14.89 0.64 24.65
C THR A 214 15.17 0.68 26.14
N GLY A 215 14.95 1.83 26.77
CA GLY A 215 15.12 1.96 28.21
C GLY A 215 14.94 3.39 28.71
N LYS A 216 15.40 3.62 29.93
CA LYS A 216 15.37 4.93 30.59
C LYS A 216 16.77 5.55 30.57
N THR A 217 16.86 6.81 30.18
CA THR A 217 18.10 7.59 30.19
C THR A 217 18.49 8.01 31.61
N ALA A 218 19.76 8.36 31.81
CA ALA A 218 20.25 8.86 33.09
C ALA A 218 19.57 10.17 33.55
N SER A 219 19.08 10.98 32.61
CA SER A 219 18.29 12.19 32.89
C SER A 219 16.81 11.90 33.18
N GLY A 220 16.38 10.64 33.13
CA GLY A 220 15.03 10.21 33.49
C GLY A 220 14.02 10.18 32.35
N GLY A 221 14.40 10.54 31.13
CA GLY A 221 13.55 10.42 29.93
C GLY A 221 13.62 9.04 29.27
N GLY A 222 12.63 8.72 28.45
CA GLY A 222 12.63 7.52 27.60
C GLY A 222 13.65 7.56 26.45
N LEU A 223 14.14 6.38 26.05
CA LEU A 223 15.00 6.19 24.89
C LEU A 223 14.56 4.94 24.13
N LEU A 224 14.36 5.09 22.81
CA LEU A 224 14.16 3.99 21.88
C LEU A 224 15.04 4.21 20.65
N ALA A 225 15.87 3.23 20.32
CA ALA A 225 16.68 3.18 19.11
C ALA A 225 16.37 1.92 18.32
N ARG A 226 16.32 2.02 16.99
CA ARG A 226 16.01 0.89 16.10
C ARG A 226 16.89 0.91 14.86
N ALA A 227 17.36 -0.27 14.47
CA ALA A 227 17.73 -0.59 13.10
C ALA A 227 16.54 -1.27 12.42
N PHE A 228 16.17 -0.78 11.24
CA PHE A 228 15.07 -1.33 10.44
C PHE A 228 15.59 -1.74 9.08
N ASP A 229 15.64 -3.05 8.87
CA ASP A 229 16.19 -3.68 7.68
C ASP A 229 15.00 -4.16 6.85
N PHE A 230 14.69 -3.41 5.79
CA PHE A 230 13.64 -3.75 4.82
C PHE A 230 14.32 -4.01 3.47
N GLU A 231 14.94 -5.20 3.37
CA GLU A 231 15.89 -5.61 2.32
C GLU A 231 15.20 -6.01 1.01
N VAL A 232 14.08 -5.34 0.66
CA VAL A 232 13.43 -5.49 -0.64
C VAL A 232 14.25 -4.82 -1.73
N HIS A 233 14.72 -3.59 -1.47
CA HIS A 233 15.55 -2.81 -2.39
C HIS A 233 16.13 -1.57 -1.69
N PRO A 234 17.35 -1.12 -2.04
CA PRO A 234 17.96 0.09 -1.47
C PRO A 234 17.17 1.40 -1.62
N ILE A 235 16.10 1.42 -2.41
CA ILE A 235 15.23 2.60 -2.54
C ILE A 235 14.50 2.87 -1.21
N PHE A 236 14.12 1.82 -0.48
CA PHE A 236 13.46 1.94 0.81
C PHE A 236 14.36 2.50 1.89
N ASP A 237 15.69 2.50 1.70
CA ASP A 237 16.65 3.13 2.61
C ASP A 237 17.04 4.54 2.18
N LYS A 238 17.21 4.76 0.88
CA LYS A 238 17.70 6.03 0.32
C LYS A 238 16.63 7.11 0.22
N GLU A 239 15.37 6.71 0.04
CA GLU A 239 14.24 7.61 -0.16
C GLU A 239 13.28 7.59 1.05
N LYS A 240 13.82 7.34 2.26
CA LYS A 240 13.05 7.45 3.50
C LYS A 240 12.52 8.86 3.68
N VAL A 241 11.28 8.93 4.13
CA VAL A 241 10.53 10.14 4.40
C VAL A 241 10.26 10.24 5.90
N VAL A 242 10.47 11.43 6.45
CA VAL A 242 10.05 11.80 7.80
C VAL A 242 8.70 12.50 7.68
N PHE A 243 7.64 11.83 8.11
CA PHE A 243 6.29 12.38 8.15
C PHE A 243 6.03 13.05 9.49
N LEU A 244 5.51 14.27 9.47
CA LEU A 244 5.01 15.04 10.60
C LEU A 244 3.49 15.17 10.42
N VAL A 245 2.74 14.29 11.07
CA VAL A 245 1.30 14.14 10.86
C VAL A 245 0.53 14.79 12.00
N ARG A 246 -0.49 15.58 11.66
CA ARG A 246 -1.45 16.19 12.59
C ARG A 246 -2.86 15.93 12.10
N GLU A 247 -3.45 14.86 12.60
CA GLU A 247 -4.85 14.54 12.36
C GLU A 247 -5.76 15.38 13.27
N GLU A 248 -6.93 15.76 12.76
CA GLU A 248 -7.92 16.50 13.54
C GLU A 248 -8.36 15.71 14.79
N GLY A 249 -8.32 16.35 15.96
CA GLY A 249 -8.73 15.73 17.23
C GLY A 249 -7.77 14.67 17.80
N LYS A 250 -6.58 14.48 17.22
CA LYS A 250 -5.61 13.45 17.61
C LYS A 250 -4.27 14.04 18.05
N LEU A 251 -3.44 13.21 18.69
CA LEU A 251 -2.06 13.55 19.01
C LEU A 251 -1.22 13.65 17.72
N PRO A 252 -0.49 14.76 17.49
CA PRO A 252 0.46 14.83 16.40
C PRO A 252 1.60 13.83 16.60
N PHE A 253 2.11 13.27 15.51
CA PHE A 253 3.22 12.33 15.56
C PHE A 253 4.20 12.49 14.40
N ALA A 254 5.43 12.04 14.64
CA ALA A 254 6.45 11.82 13.63
C ALA A 254 6.51 10.34 13.25
N SER A 255 6.69 10.04 11.97
CA SER A 255 6.89 8.68 11.45
C SER A 255 8.03 8.66 10.44
N VAL A 256 8.88 7.65 10.49
CA VAL A 256 9.93 7.43 9.48
C VAL A 256 9.56 6.21 8.66
N ALA A 257 9.26 6.44 7.37
CA ALA A 257 8.77 5.41 6.46
C ALA A 257 9.17 5.74 5.02
N TRP A 258 8.46 5.19 4.03
CA TRP A 258 8.62 5.49 2.61
C TRP A 258 7.40 6.26 2.08
N ALA A 259 7.58 6.96 0.95
CA ALA A 259 6.50 7.67 0.29
C ALA A 259 5.34 6.71 -0.07
N GLY A 260 4.10 7.17 0.12
CA GLY A 260 2.89 6.38 -0.06
C GLY A 260 2.38 5.62 1.19
N LEU A 261 3.23 5.32 2.19
CA LEU A 261 2.75 4.61 3.39
C LEU A 261 1.95 5.55 4.30
N VAL A 262 0.66 5.24 4.46
CA VAL A 262 -0.26 5.89 5.41
C VAL A 262 -0.05 5.35 6.84
N GLY A 263 0.38 4.10 7.01
CA GLY A 263 0.69 3.53 8.32
C GLY A 263 2.00 4.02 8.96
N VAL A 264 2.39 3.40 10.08
CA VAL A 264 3.62 3.66 10.83
C VAL A 264 4.40 2.36 11.03
N VAL A 265 5.69 2.37 10.69
CA VAL A 265 6.64 1.29 11.05
C VAL A 265 7.60 1.71 12.17
N SER A 266 7.83 3.01 12.31
CA SER A 266 8.64 3.62 13.37
C SER A 266 8.20 5.05 13.57
N GLY A 267 7.87 5.43 14.80
CA GLY A 267 7.41 6.79 15.08
C GLY A 267 7.37 7.15 16.56
N MET A 268 7.11 8.44 16.80
CA MET A 268 6.99 9.03 18.13
C MET A 268 5.92 10.13 18.10
N ASN A 269 5.05 10.19 19.11
CA ASN A 269 4.05 11.27 19.21
C ASN A 269 4.51 12.44 20.09
N SER A 270 3.73 13.52 20.08
CA SER A 270 4.03 14.75 20.83
C SER A 270 4.07 14.59 22.35
N GLU A 271 3.54 13.48 22.88
CA GLU A 271 3.56 13.15 24.31
C GLU A 271 4.78 12.33 24.70
N GLY A 272 5.64 12.01 23.73
CA GLY A 272 6.88 11.27 23.92
C GLY A 272 6.73 9.76 23.90
N LEU A 273 5.56 9.22 23.52
CA LEU A 273 5.39 7.80 23.25
C LEU A 273 6.05 7.44 21.92
N SER A 274 7.02 6.54 21.96
CA SER A 274 7.71 5.97 20.79
C SER A 274 7.24 4.55 20.55
N VAL A 275 7.06 4.18 19.27
CA VAL A 275 6.64 2.84 18.86
C VAL A 275 7.38 2.37 17.62
N VAL A 276 7.74 1.09 17.61
CA VAL A 276 8.30 0.40 16.44
C VAL A 276 7.76 -1.02 16.35
N VAL A 277 7.69 -1.55 15.12
CA VAL A 277 7.30 -2.96 14.87
C VAL A 277 8.52 -3.82 14.55
N HIS A 278 8.54 -5.08 14.97
CA HIS A 278 9.43 -6.10 14.43
C HIS A 278 8.60 -7.23 13.81
N GLY A 279 9.13 -7.86 12.76
CA GLY A 279 8.56 -9.11 12.27
C GLY A 279 8.72 -10.20 13.33
N ALA A 280 7.68 -11.00 13.55
CA ALA A 280 7.74 -12.19 14.40
C ALA A 280 7.14 -13.38 13.67
N ARG A 281 7.43 -14.58 14.16
CA ARG A 281 6.91 -15.84 13.62
C ARG A 281 6.48 -16.69 14.80
N ALA A 282 5.18 -16.69 15.08
CA ALA A 282 4.63 -17.39 16.24
C ALA A 282 3.31 -18.10 15.92
N GLY A 283 2.55 -17.60 14.95
CA GLY A 283 1.33 -18.24 14.46
C GLY A 283 1.21 -18.15 12.94
N GLU A 284 0.19 -18.83 12.41
CA GLU A 284 -0.11 -18.83 10.98
C GLU A 284 -0.53 -17.43 10.51
N PRO A 285 -0.01 -16.93 9.36
CA PRO A 285 -0.44 -15.66 8.81
C PRO A 285 -1.93 -15.65 8.49
N GLY A 286 -2.66 -14.72 9.10
CA GLY A 286 -4.08 -14.54 8.89
C GLY A 286 -4.40 -13.77 7.62
N VAL A 287 -5.70 -13.72 7.29
CA VAL A 287 -6.29 -12.83 6.28
C VAL A 287 -7.35 -11.89 6.87
N VAL A 288 -7.55 -11.98 8.18
CA VAL A 288 -8.47 -11.20 9.00
C VAL A 288 -7.65 -10.59 10.13
N GLY A 289 -7.87 -9.31 10.44
CA GLY A 289 -7.09 -8.54 11.40
C GLY A 289 -6.56 -7.23 10.85
N GLU A 290 -6.29 -6.30 11.77
CA GLU A 290 -5.77 -4.98 11.44
C GLU A 290 -4.28 -5.10 11.05
N PRO A 291 -3.86 -4.54 9.90
CA PRO A 291 -2.44 -4.45 9.56
C PRO A 291 -1.67 -3.65 10.61
N VAL A 292 -0.51 -4.15 11.03
CA VAL A 292 0.25 -3.61 12.16
C VAL A 292 0.58 -2.13 11.98
N VAL A 293 0.89 -1.72 10.75
CA VAL A 293 1.25 -0.33 10.46
C VAL A 293 0.11 0.64 10.76
N HIS A 294 -1.15 0.21 10.63
CA HIS A 294 -2.32 1.01 10.99
C HIS A 294 -2.61 0.96 12.48
N ALA A 295 -2.38 -0.19 13.14
CA ALA A 295 -2.43 -0.30 14.59
C ALA A 295 -1.43 0.65 15.26
N LEU A 296 -0.19 0.75 14.74
CA LEU A 296 0.83 1.65 15.26
C LEU A 296 0.47 3.13 15.07
N ARG A 297 -0.11 3.49 13.91
CA ARG A 297 -0.61 4.86 13.71
C ARG A 297 -1.69 5.20 14.73
N ARG A 298 -2.67 4.32 14.94
CA ARG A 298 -3.72 4.49 15.95
C ARG A 298 -3.15 4.66 17.36
N VAL A 299 -2.15 3.86 17.73
CA VAL A 299 -1.43 4.00 19.01
C VAL A 299 -0.81 5.40 19.14
N LEU A 300 -0.07 5.88 18.12
CA LEU A 300 0.55 7.20 18.18
C LEU A 300 -0.47 8.34 18.22
N SER A 301 -1.60 8.20 17.53
CA SER A 301 -2.67 9.21 17.48
C SER A 301 -3.46 9.31 18.79
N ASP A 302 -3.54 8.24 19.60
CA ASP A 302 -4.47 8.16 20.75
C ASP A 302 -3.83 7.84 22.12
N ALA A 303 -2.61 7.30 22.20
CA ALA A 303 -1.99 6.92 23.46
C ALA A 303 -0.91 7.90 23.94
N ARG A 304 -0.90 8.19 25.24
CA ARG A 304 0.15 8.99 25.91
C ARG A 304 1.19 8.13 26.64
N THR A 305 0.85 6.89 26.95
CA THR A 305 1.64 5.96 27.77
C THR A 305 1.69 4.58 27.12
N THR A 306 2.68 3.78 27.49
CA THR A 306 2.79 2.38 27.06
C THR A 306 1.58 1.55 27.50
N ALA A 307 1.00 1.82 28.68
CA ALA A 307 -0.16 1.11 29.19
C ALA A 307 -1.39 1.32 28.28
N ARG A 308 -1.70 2.57 27.93
CA ARG A 308 -2.80 2.86 27.01
C ARG A 308 -2.52 2.31 25.60
N ALA A 309 -1.27 2.32 25.16
CA ALA A 309 -0.89 1.72 23.90
C ALA A 309 -1.13 0.19 23.87
N VAL A 310 -0.83 -0.53 24.95
CA VAL A 310 -1.13 -1.97 25.09
C VAL A 310 -2.64 -2.22 25.01
N GLU A 311 -3.45 -1.42 25.70
CA GLU A 311 -4.92 -1.52 25.63
C GLU A 311 -5.42 -1.34 24.19
N LEU A 312 -4.99 -0.28 23.49
CA LEU A 312 -5.36 -0.02 22.10
C LEU A 312 -4.95 -1.17 21.17
N LEU A 313 -3.76 -1.74 21.36
CA LEU A 313 -3.32 -2.90 20.58
C LEU A 313 -4.23 -4.11 20.83
N GLY A 314 -4.78 -4.27 22.03
CA GLY A 314 -5.70 -5.37 22.37
C GLY A 314 -7.11 -5.25 21.78
N GLU A 315 -7.53 -4.08 21.30
CA GLU A 315 -8.89 -3.83 20.79
C GLU A 315 -9.20 -4.52 19.46
N ARG A 316 -8.17 -4.88 18.68
CA ARG A 316 -8.32 -5.46 17.33
C ARG A 316 -7.32 -6.59 17.12
N PRO A 317 -7.69 -7.74 16.53
CA PRO A 317 -6.75 -8.83 16.28
C PRO A 317 -5.67 -8.42 15.26
N PRO A 318 -4.44 -8.93 15.39
CA PRO A 318 -3.37 -8.66 14.44
C PRO A 318 -3.55 -9.50 13.16
N LEU A 319 -3.19 -8.94 12.01
CA LEU A 319 -3.21 -9.68 10.73
C LEU A 319 -2.13 -10.78 10.65
N VAL A 320 -0.93 -10.49 11.18
CA VAL A 320 0.23 -11.39 11.18
C VAL A 320 0.97 -11.33 12.51
N SER A 321 1.81 -12.33 12.79
CA SER A 321 2.68 -12.30 13.97
C SER A 321 3.70 -11.16 13.90
N HIS A 322 3.79 -10.38 14.98
CA HIS A 322 4.75 -9.28 15.09
C HIS A 322 5.05 -8.93 16.55
N LEU A 323 6.16 -8.22 16.76
CA LEU A 323 6.44 -7.56 18.04
C LEU A 323 6.16 -6.06 17.92
N VAL A 324 5.60 -5.47 18.96
CA VAL A 324 5.53 -4.01 19.12
C VAL A 324 6.42 -3.63 20.30
N ILE A 325 7.39 -2.76 20.06
CA ILE A 325 8.25 -2.22 21.12
C ILE A 325 7.85 -0.78 21.38
N LEU A 326 7.57 -0.49 22.64
CA LEU A 326 7.11 0.80 23.15
C LEU A 326 8.11 1.38 24.13
N ASN A 327 8.20 2.71 24.16
CA ASN A 327 8.84 3.47 25.23
C ASN A 327 8.09 4.80 25.40
N ASP A 328 7.70 5.18 26.61
CA ASP A 328 7.06 6.47 26.86
C ASP A 328 8.03 7.53 27.42
N ALA A 329 7.55 8.77 27.55
CA ALA A 329 8.36 9.88 28.03
C ALA A 329 9.02 9.64 29.40
N GLY A 330 8.40 8.81 30.26
CA GLY A 330 8.90 8.45 31.59
C GLY A 330 9.93 7.31 31.59
N GLY A 331 10.14 6.70 30.42
CA GLY A 331 11.02 5.55 30.22
C GLY A 331 10.39 4.20 30.57
N ASP A 332 9.05 4.10 30.69
CA ASP A 332 8.42 2.78 30.74
C ASP A 332 8.56 2.13 29.37
N ALA A 333 9.14 0.94 29.34
CA ALA A 333 9.43 0.21 28.10
C ALA A 333 8.69 -1.12 28.09
N ARG A 334 8.02 -1.44 26.98
CA ARG A 334 7.27 -2.69 26.82
C ARG A 334 7.56 -3.33 25.49
N VAL A 335 7.59 -4.66 25.48
CA VAL A 335 7.64 -5.49 24.27
C VAL A 335 6.37 -6.34 24.28
N ILE A 336 5.59 -6.23 23.21
CA ILE A 336 4.32 -6.92 23.06
C ILE A 336 4.45 -7.86 21.88
N GLU A 337 4.33 -9.16 22.14
CA GLU A 337 4.19 -10.15 21.09
C GLU A 337 2.72 -10.28 20.72
N ARG A 338 2.41 -10.16 19.42
CA ARG A 338 1.05 -10.26 18.90
C ARG A 338 1.00 -11.38 17.89
N VAL A 339 0.04 -12.28 18.06
CA VAL A 339 -0.16 -13.47 17.22
C VAL A 339 -1.63 -13.49 16.78
N PRO A 340 -1.92 -13.82 15.51
CA PRO A 340 -3.30 -14.03 15.08
C PRO A 340 -3.94 -15.24 15.79
N GLY A 341 -5.20 -15.10 16.21
CA GLY A 341 -5.94 -16.11 16.98
C GLY A 341 -5.82 -15.94 18.49
#